data_AF-A0A496LBB8-F1
#
_entry.id   AF-A0A496LBB8-F1
#
_cell.length_a   1.000
_cell.length_b   1.000
_cell.length_c   1.000
_cell.angle_alpha   90.00
_cell.angle_beta   90.00
_cell.angle_gamma   90.00
#
_symmetry.space_group_name_H-M   'P 1'
#
loop_
_entity.id
_entity.type
_entity.pdbx_description
1 polymer ?
#
loop_
_entity_poly.entity_id
_entity_poly.type
_entity_poly.pdbx_seq_one_letter_code
_entity_poly.pdbx_strand_id
1 'polypeptide(L)'
;MNRHNKGQFFLLIAAVVVSYFVVIACANRGAGPQGGPKDITPPHPIKSTPKLNALNYKKNRIEIIFDEIVQVEKAFDNVIVSPPQKQMPVVKALGKRIVVDLKDTIQENTTYTVFFGDAIVDNNEHNPLPNYTFSFSTGNTIDSLQMSGTLINASDLNP
;
A
#
# COMPACT_ATOMS: atom_id res chain seq x y z
N MET A 1 30.44 -10.75 75.33
CA MET A 1 29.50 -9.86 74.62
C MET A 1 29.91 -9.73 73.15
N ASN A 2 29.73 -10.75 72.28
CA ASN A 2 30.01 -10.60 70.83
C ASN A 2 29.56 -11.76 69.90
N ARG A 3 28.84 -12.78 70.40
CA ARG A 3 28.50 -13.97 69.60
C ARG A 3 27.23 -13.78 68.74
N HIS A 4 26.30 -12.93 69.18
CA HIS A 4 25.07 -12.60 68.46
C HIS A 4 25.34 -11.74 67.21
N ASN A 5 26.32 -10.83 67.28
CA ASN A 5 26.63 -9.89 66.20
C ASN A 5 27.32 -10.56 64.99
N LYS A 6 28.11 -11.61 65.25
CA LYS A 6 28.78 -12.40 64.20
C LYS A 6 27.78 -13.23 63.37
N GLY A 7 26.74 -13.77 64.01
CA GLY A 7 25.69 -14.52 63.32
C GLY A 7 24.81 -13.63 62.45
N GLN A 8 24.47 -12.42 62.92
CA GLN A 8 23.74 -11.44 62.12
C GLN A 8 24.57 -10.89 60.96
N PHE A 9 25.88 -10.67 61.16
CA PHE A 9 26.78 -10.27 60.09
C PHE A 9 26.90 -11.33 58.99
N PHE A 10 26.97 -12.62 59.37
CA PHE A 10 27.01 -13.73 58.41
C PHE A 10 25.69 -13.88 57.63
N LEU A 11 24.55 -13.69 58.29
CA LEU A 11 23.23 -13.69 57.65
C LEU A 11 23.05 -12.52 56.66
N LEU A 12 23.57 -11.33 57.00
CA LEU A 12 23.55 -10.17 56.10
C LEU A 12 24.42 -10.40 54.86
N ILE A 13 25.62 -10.99 55.02
CA ILE A 13 26.47 -11.35 53.89
C ILE A 13 25.79 -12.40 53.01
N ALA A 14 25.20 -13.43 53.61
CA ALA A 14 24.46 -14.44 52.87
C ALA A 14 23.27 -13.84 52.09
N ALA A 15 22.53 -12.91 52.71
CA ALA A 15 21.43 -12.21 52.05
C ALA A 15 21.89 -11.34 50.87
N VAL A 16 23.03 -10.64 51.01
CA VAL A 16 23.64 -9.85 49.93
C VAL A 16 24.11 -10.74 48.78
N VAL A 17 24.74 -11.87 49.09
CA VAL A 17 25.19 -12.84 48.07
C VAL A 17 24.00 -13.45 47.34
N VAL A 18 22.94 -13.87 48.05
CA VAL A 18 21.71 -14.39 47.44
C VAL A 18 21.04 -13.33 46.56
N SER A 19 20.95 -12.08 47.05
CA SER A 19 20.42 -10.96 46.25
C SER A 19 21.23 -10.71 44.98
N TYR A 20 22.56 -10.87 45.03
CA TYR A 20 23.44 -10.71 43.88
C TYR A 20 23.17 -11.79 42.82
N PHE A 21 22.94 -13.04 43.21
CA PHE A 21 22.59 -14.11 42.26
C PHE A 21 21.20 -13.94 41.65
N VAL A 22 20.22 -13.41 42.39
CA VAL A 22 18.86 -13.16 41.88
C VAL A 22 18.84 -12.06 40.81
N VAL A 23 19.67 -11.02 40.92
CA VAL A 23 19.73 -9.95 39.89
C VAL A 23 20.43 -10.38 38.59
N ILE A 24 21.27 -11.43 38.62
CA ILE A 24 21.93 -11.98 37.42
C ILE A 24 21.00 -12.95 36.67
N ALA A 25 19.93 -13.44 37.32
CA ALA A 25 18.88 -14.24 36.68
C ALA A 25 17.90 -13.41 35.84
N CYS A 26 18.22 -12.15 35.53
CA CYS A 26 17.47 -11.32 34.60
C CYS A 26 17.42 -12.02 33.22
N ALA A 27 16.24 -12.59 32.96
CA ALA A 27 15.78 -13.28 31.77
C ALA A 27 16.65 -13.06 30.52
N ASN A 28 17.29 -14.15 30.07
CA ASN A 28 17.74 -14.28 28.70
C ASN A 28 16.55 -13.96 27.79
N ARG A 29 16.53 -12.77 27.18
CA ARG A 29 15.63 -12.48 26.07
C ARG A 29 16.13 -13.35 24.93
N GLY A 30 15.69 -14.61 24.90
CA GLY A 30 15.87 -15.45 23.72
C GLY A 30 15.43 -14.66 22.48
N ALA A 31 15.95 -15.03 21.31
CA ALA A 31 15.45 -14.48 20.05
C ALA A 31 13.92 -14.55 20.12
N GLY A 32 13.26 -13.39 20.08
CA GLY A 32 11.81 -13.30 20.20
C GLY A 32 11.13 -14.22 19.19
N PRO A 33 9.82 -14.47 19.32
CA PRO A 33 9.11 -15.29 18.34
C PRO A 33 9.46 -14.79 16.94
N GLN A 34 10.02 -15.69 16.10
CA GLN A 34 10.22 -15.38 14.70
C GLN A 34 8.83 -15.16 14.09
N GLY A 35 8.70 -14.10 13.29
CA GLY A 35 7.46 -13.81 12.59
C GLY A 35 7.04 -14.96 11.68
N GLY A 36 5.82 -14.87 11.15
CA GLY A 36 5.37 -15.78 10.10
C GLY A 36 6.21 -15.65 8.83
N PRO A 37 5.97 -16.52 7.83
CA PRO A 37 6.53 -16.36 6.49
C PRO A 37 6.27 -14.94 5.97
N LYS A 38 7.22 -14.39 5.23
CA LYS A 38 7.07 -13.08 4.57
C LYS A 38 5.89 -13.15 3.58
N ASP A 39 5.02 -12.14 3.61
CA ASP A 39 3.99 -11.98 2.59
C ASP A 39 4.59 -11.47 1.27
N ILE A 40 4.11 -12.01 0.16
CA ILE A 40 4.51 -11.66 -1.20
C ILE A 40 3.30 -11.34 -2.08
N THR A 41 2.09 -11.37 -1.51
CA THR A 41 0.85 -11.14 -2.24
C THR A 41 0.59 -9.64 -2.38
N PRO A 42 0.30 -9.13 -3.58
CA PRO A 42 -0.12 -7.75 -3.75
C PRO A 42 -1.53 -7.48 -3.19
N PRO A 43 -1.87 -6.21 -2.90
CA PRO A 43 -3.21 -5.84 -2.46
C PRO A 43 -4.23 -5.96 -3.59
N HIS A 44 -5.48 -6.31 -3.26
CA HIS A 44 -6.55 -6.52 -4.26
C HIS A 44 -7.71 -5.52 -4.09
N PRO A 45 -8.17 -4.85 -5.17
CA PRO A 45 -9.33 -3.98 -5.09
C PRO A 45 -10.62 -4.79 -4.93
N ILE A 46 -11.37 -4.52 -3.85
CA ILE A 46 -12.64 -5.19 -3.54
C ILE A 46 -13.87 -4.41 -4.01
N LYS A 47 -13.77 -3.08 -4.07
CA LYS A 47 -14.89 -2.21 -4.45
C LYS A 47 -14.36 -0.87 -4.93
N SER A 48 -15.10 -0.22 -5.81
CA SER A 48 -14.82 1.15 -6.22
C SER A 48 -16.08 1.98 -6.38
N THR A 49 -15.94 3.30 -6.24
CA THR A 49 -16.93 4.31 -6.62
C THR A 49 -16.25 5.37 -7.48
N PRO A 50 -16.58 5.49 -8.78
CA PRO A 50 -17.57 4.66 -9.49
C PRO A 50 -17.09 3.20 -9.62
N LYS A 51 -17.95 2.31 -10.13
CA LYS A 51 -17.49 0.96 -10.51
C LYS A 51 -16.42 1.07 -11.60
N LEU A 52 -15.48 0.13 -11.64
CA LEU A 52 -14.54 0.03 -12.75
C LEU A 52 -15.30 -0.02 -14.08
N ASN A 53 -14.87 0.79 -15.04
CA ASN A 53 -15.49 0.98 -16.36
C ASN A 53 -16.94 1.49 -16.31
N ALA A 54 -17.32 2.20 -15.25
CA ALA A 54 -18.65 2.81 -15.16
C ALA A 54 -18.88 3.83 -16.28
N LEU A 55 -20.13 3.93 -16.71
CA LEU A 55 -20.62 4.90 -17.68
C LEU A 55 -21.39 6.01 -16.98
N ASN A 56 -21.56 7.14 -17.67
CA ASN A 56 -22.34 8.29 -17.19
C ASN A 56 -21.92 8.81 -15.80
N TYR A 57 -20.65 8.64 -15.43
CA TYR A 57 -20.15 9.13 -14.16
C TYR A 57 -19.60 10.55 -14.31
N LYS A 58 -20.33 11.54 -13.77
CA LYS A 58 -20.03 12.96 -13.95
C LYS A 58 -19.36 13.64 -12.76
N LYS A 59 -18.98 12.88 -11.73
CA LYS A 59 -18.25 13.42 -10.57
C LYS A 59 -16.75 13.32 -10.80
N ASN A 60 -15.99 14.11 -10.04
CA ASN A 60 -14.54 14.22 -10.16
C ASN A 60 -13.74 13.43 -9.10
N ARG A 61 -14.42 12.63 -8.29
CA ARG A 61 -13.81 11.81 -7.23
C ARG A 61 -13.93 10.33 -7.56
N ILE A 62 -12.83 9.59 -7.40
CA ILE A 62 -12.79 8.13 -7.47
C ILE A 62 -12.35 7.61 -6.10
N GLU A 63 -13.04 6.60 -5.60
CA GLU A 63 -12.66 5.87 -4.39
C GLU A 63 -12.48 4.39 -4.73
N ILE A 64 -11.35 3.82 -4.35
CA ILE A 64 -11.01 2.40 -4.57
C ILE A 64 -10.70 1.80 -3.20
N ILE A 65 -11.39 0.73 -2.85
CA ILE A 65 -11.27 0.03 -1.57
C ILE A 65 -10.56 -1.30 -1.83
N PHE A 66 -9.61 -1.62 -0.97
CA PHE A 66 -8.78 -2.82 -1.02
C PHE A 66 -9.13 -3.78 0.14
N ASP A 67 -8.71 -5.03 0.00
CA ASP A 67 -8.79 -6.07 1.04
C ASP A 67 -7.86 -5.79 2.21
N GLU A 68 -6.77 -5.05 2.00
CA GLU A 68 -5.78 -4.68 3.00
C GLU A 68 -5.43 -3.17 3.02
N ILE A 69 -4.55 -2.77 3.95
CA ILE A 69 -4.10 -1.38 4.06
C ILE A 69 -3.05 -1.13 2.98
N VAL A 70 -3.26 -0.08 2.19
CA VAL A 70 -2.40 0.25 1.05
C VAL A 70 -1.76 1.62 1.21
N GLN A 71 -0.65 1.81 0.51
CA GLN A 71 0.00 3.09 0.31
C GLN A 71 0.11 3.41 -1.18
N VAL A 72 0.34 4.70 -1.51
CA VAL A 72 0.63 5.12 -2.88
C VAL A 72 2.01 5.76 -2.91
N GLU A 73 2.99 5.07 -3.47
CA GLU A 73 4.36 5.55 -3.59
C GLU A 73 4.53 6.49 -4.78
N LYS A 74 5.20 7.63 -4.53
CA LYS A 74 5.55 8.63 -5.55
C LYS A 74 4.38 8.96 -6.47
N ALA A 75 3.21 9.23 -5.89
CA ALA A 75 1.97 9.44 -6.64
C ALA A 75 2.11 10.48 -7.77
N PHE A 76 2.91 11.53 -7.54
CA PHE A 76 3.19 12.56 -8.53
C PHE A 76 3.97 12.06 -9.75
N ASP A 77 4.90 11.13 -9.55
CA ASP A 77 5.78 10.63 -10.62
C ASP A 77 5.14 9.46 -11.38
N ASN A 78 4.36 8.64 -10.68
CA ASN A 78 3.88 7.35 -11.20
C ASN A 78 2.43 7.35 -11.65
N VAL A 79 1.58 8.23 -11.10
CA VAL A 79 0.14 8.23 -11.42
C VAL A 79 -0.14 9.15 -12.59
N ILE A 80 -0.59 8.56 -13.69
CA ILE A 80 -0.89 9.26 -14.94
C ILE A 80 -2.40 9.26 -15.15
N VAL A 81 -2.96 10.41 -15.52
CA VAL A 81 -4.39 10.53 -15.86
C VAL A 81 -4.54 10.91 -17.33
N SER A 82 -5.37 10.16 -18.04
CA SER A 82 -5.84 10.46 -19.40
C SER A 82 -7.34 10.79 -19.36
N PRO A 83 -7.83 11.86 -20.03
CA PRO A 83 -7.03 12.85 -20.75
C PRO A 83 -6.06 13.60 -19.82
N PRO A 84 -4.97 14.18 -20.34
CA PRO A 84 -4.05 14.97 -19.53
C PRO A 84 -4.77 16.10 -18.79
N GLN A 85 -4.48 16.24 -17.49
CA GLN A 85 -5.07 17.27 -16.65
C GLN A 85 -4.17 18.51 -16.64
N LYS A 86 -4.78 19.70 -16.64
CA LYS A 86 -4.11 20.99 -16.43
C LYS A 86 -3.67 21.13 -14.98
N GLN A 87 -4.54 20.75 -14.04
CA GLN A 87 -4.21 20.68 -12.62
C GLN A 87 -3.97 19.23 -12.23
N MET A 88 -2.87 19.01 -11.51
CA MET A 88 -2.54 17.66 -11.06
C MET A 88 -3.62 17.10 -10.14
N PRO A 89 -3.99 15.82 -10.34
CA PRO A 89 -4.93 15.16 -9.46
C PRO A 89 -4.34 15.01 -8.06
N VAL A 90 -5.20 14.96 -7.05
CA VAL A 90 -4.79 14.63 -5.69
C VAL A 90 -5.07 13.16 -5.44
N VAL A 91 -4.01 12.37 -5.24
CA VAL A 91 -4.09 10.93 -4.97
C VAL A 91 -3.66 10.69 -3.53
N LYS A 92 -4.51 10.04 -2.73
CA LYS A 92 -4.24 9.77 -1.31
C LYS A 92 -4.66 8.36 -0.92
N ALA A 93 -3.81 7.69 -0.14
CA ALA A 93 -4.18 6.47 0.59
C ALA A 93 -4.70 6.83 1.99
N LEU A 94 -5.80 6.18 2.40
CA LEU A 94 -6.50 6.35 3.67
C LEU A 94 -6.88 4.95 4.19
N GLY A 95 -5.94 4.29 4.86
CA GLY A 95 -6.13 2.91 5.31
C GLY A 95 -6.29 1.96 4.13
N LYS A 96 -7.42 1.26 4.04
CA LYS A 96 -7.75 0.35 2.92
C LYS A 96 -8.32 1.04 1.69
N ARG A 97 -8.18 2.36 1.57
CA ARG A 97 -8.85 3.16 0.53
C ARG A 97 -7.88 4.08 -0.19
N ILE A 98 -7.94 4.10 -1.51
CA ILE A 98 -7.32 5.15 -2.33
C ILE A 98 -8.41 6.10 -2.81
N VAL A 99 -8.15 7.40 -2.67
CA VAL A 99 -9.01 8.47 -3.17
C VAL A 99 -8.23 9.24 -4.23
N VAL A 100 -8.82 9.37 -5.42
CA VAL A 100 -8.32 10.22 -6.51
C VAL A 100 -9.31 11.35 -6.71
N ASP A 101 -8.84 12.58 -6.52
CA ASP A 101 -9.60 13.80 -6.76
C ASP A 101 -9.05 14.50 -8.01
N LEU A 102 -9.80 14.46 -9.10
CA LEU A 102 -9.54 15.24 -10.31
C LEU A 102 -9.90 16.71 -10.02
N LYS A 103 -8.95 17.61 -10.25
CA LYS A 103 -9.08 19.04 -9.90
C LYS A 103 -9.64 19.90 -11.04
N ASP A 104 -9.56 19.40 -12.26
CA ASP A 104 -10.14 20.07 -13.41
C ASP A 104 -11.64 19.77 -13.54
N THR A 105 -12.31 20.59 -14.35
CA THR A 105 -13.69 20.35 -14.76
C THR A 105 -13.76 19.08 -15.61
N ILE A 106 -14.72 18.22 -15.27
CA ILE A 106 -14.97 16.97 -15.99
C ILE A 106 -15.60 17.27 -17.36
N GLN A 107 -15.01 16.70 -18.41
CA GLN A 107 -15.47 16.83 -19.79
C GLN A 107 -16.60 15.83 -20.06
N GLU A 108 -17.62 16.26 -20.81
CA GLU A 108 -18.73 15.39 -21.23
C GLU A 108 -18.26 14.38 -22.30
N ASN A 109 -18.93 13.24 -22.39
CA ASN A 109 -18.66 12.16 -23.37
C ASN A 109 -17.17 11.74 -23.46
N THR A 110 -16.48 11.67 -22.33
CA THR A 110 -15.03 11.45 -22.26
C THR A 110 -14.73 10.24 -21.37
N THR A 111 -13.80 9.40 -21.84
CA THR A 111 -13.25 8.30 -21.03
C THR A 111 -12.05 8.83 -20.25
N TYR A 112 -12.11 8.68 -18.93
CA TYR A 112 -11.03 8.98 -18.02
C TYR A 112 -10.36 7.69 -17.58
N THR A 113 -9.04 7.66 -17.64
CA THR A 113 -8.19 6.55 -17.22
C THR A 113 -7.15 7.05 -16.24
N VAL A 114 -7.06 6.43 -15.07
CA VAL A 114 -6.02 6.64 -14.06
C VAL A 114 -5.12 5.42 -14.08
N PHE A 115 -3.91 5.60 -14.58
CA PHE A 115 -2.86 4.60 -14.59
C PHE A 115 -1.97 4.79 -13.36
N PHE A 116 -1.90 3.78 -12.50
CA PHE A 116 -1.07 3.81 -11.30
C PHE A 116 0.31 3.18 -11.50
N GLY A 117 0.52 2.45 -12.60
CA GLY A 117 1.69 1.61 -12.76
C GLY A 117 1.83 0.66 -11.56
N ASP A 118 2.97 0.73 -10.89
CA ASP A 118 3.29 -0.08 -9.70
C ASP A 118 3.25 0.76 -8.41
N ALA A 119 2.58 1.92 -8.43
CA ALA A 119 2.58 2.87 -7.30
C ALA A 119 1.78 2.40 -6.09
N ILE A 120 0.84 1.48 -6.27
CA ILE A 120 0.01 0.97 -5.18
C ILE A 120 0.75 -0.19 -4.54
N VAL A 121 1.08 -0.07 -3.26
CA VAL A 121 1.78 -1.10 -2.49
C VAL A 121 0.98 -1.45 -1.23
N ASP A 122 1.11 -2.66 -0.73
CA ASP A 122 0.66 -2.96 0.63
C ASP A 122 1.52 -2.20 1.68
N ASN A 123 0.97 -2.05 2.88
CA ASN A 123 1.60 -1.27 3.95
C ASN A 123 2.77 -1.98 4.67
N ASN A 124 2.82 -3.30 4.63
CA ASN A 124 3.70 -4.10 5.48
C ASN A 124 4.97 -4.54 4.73
N GLU A 125 4.82 -5.28 3.64
CA GLU A 125 5.90 -5.86 2.84
C GLU A 125 6.22 -5.06 1.56
N HIS A 126 5.41 -4.04 1.24
CA HIS A 126 5.55 -3.16 0.08
C HIS A 126 5.51 -3.92 -1.26
N ASN A 127 4.70 -4.97 -1.33
CA ASN A 127 4.38 -5.70 -2.54
C ASN A 127 3.56 -4.78 -3.48
N PRO A 128 4.08 -4.44 -4.67
CA PRO A 128 3.36 -3.59 -5.60
C PRO A 128 2.22 -4.35 -6.27
N LEU A 129 1.10 -3.67 -6.50
CA LEU A 129 0.04 -4.10 -7.40
C LEU A 129 0.40 -3.63 -8.83
N PRO A 130 0.83 -4.55 -9.71
CA PRO A 130 1.46 -4.14 -10.95
C PRO A 130 0.45 -3.63 -11.99
N ASN A 131 0.85 -2.60 -12.73
CA ASN A 131 0.12 -2.03 -13.87
C ASN A 131 -1.37 -1.73 -13.61
N TYR A 132 -1.73 -1.35 -12.38
CA TYR A 132 -3.13 -1.14 -12.05
C TYR A 132 -3.70 0.08 -12.78
N THR A 133 -4.84 -0.10 -13.43
CA THR A 133 -5.51 0.91 -14.23
C THR A 133 -6.97 1.00 -13.84
N PHE A 134 -7.46 2.21 -13.65
CA PHE A 134 -8.86 2.48 -13.35
C PHE A 134 -9.47 3.41 -14.39
N SER A 135 -10.53 2.97 -15.06
CA SER A 135 -11.22 3.78 -16.09
C SER A 135 -12.70 3.97 -15.81
N PHE A 136 -13.25 5.09 -16.27
CA PHE A 136 -14.68 5.39 -16.29
C PHE A 136 -15.00 6.36 -17.44
N SER A 137 -16.27 6.47 -17.82
CA SER A 137 -16.74 7.40 -18.85
C SER A 137 -17.81 8.33 -18.31
N THR A 138 -17.78 9.58 -18.76
CA THR A 138 -18.85 10.55 -18.52
C THR A 138 -19.99 10.42 -19.53
N GLY A 139 -19.76 9.67 -20.62
CA GLY A 139 -20.76 9.31 -21.63
C GLY A 139 -21.21 7.85 -21.53
N ASN A 140 -21.81 7.37 -22.62
CA ASN A 140 -22.43 6.05 -22.71
C ASN A 140 -21.49 4.92 -23.14
N THR A 141 -20.21 5.21 -23.42
CA THR A 141 -19.23 4.24 -23.90
C THR A 141 -17.88 4.48 -23.26
N ILE A 142 -17.12 3.40 -23.03
CA ILE A 142 -15.69 3.48 -22.73
C ILE A 142 -14.98 3.39 -24.07
N ASP A 143 -14.14 4.37 -24.38
CA ASP A 143 -13.22 4.29 -25.50
C ASP A 143 -12.06 3.37 -25.09
N SER A 144 -12.00 2.19 -25.68
CA SER A 144 -10.94 1.21 -25.39
C SER A 144 -9.64 1.53 -26.11
N LEU A 145 -9.63 2.47 -27.07
CA LEU A 145 -8.52 2.74 -27.99
C LEU A 145 -7.91 1.45 -28.59
N GLN A 146 -8.70 0.38 -28.69
CA GLN A 146 -8.22 -0.87 -29.28
C GLN A 146 -8.05 -0.67 -30.78
N MET A 147 -6.81 -0.72 -31.23
CA MET A 147 -6.43 -0.73 -32.62
C MET A 147 -5.91 -2.12 -32.98
N SER A 148 -6.59 -2.77 -33.92
CA SER A 148 -6.14 -4.04 -34.51
C SER A 148 -5.70 -3.81 -35.95
N GLY A 149 -4.59 -4.40 -36.35
CA GLY A 149 -4.10 -4.34 -37.73
C GLY A 149 -3.00 -5.36 -37.97
N THR A 150 -2.71 -5.62 -39.24
CA THR A 150 -1.59 -6.46 -39.67
C THR A 150 -0.42 -5.55 -39.98
N LEU A 151 0.73 -5.78 -39.35
CA LEU A 151 1.97 -5.12 -39.73
C LEU A 151 2.40 -5.71 -41.06
N ILE A 152 2.56 -4.89 -42.09
CA ILE A 152 3.06 -5.32 -43.40
C ILE A 152 4.30 -4.51 -43.75
N ASN A 153 5.25 -5.16 -44.40
CA ASN A 153 6.45 -4.54 -44.91
C ASN A 153 6.09 -3.50 -45.97
N ALA A 154 6.58 -2.27 -45.81
CA ALA A 154 6.25 -1.17 -46.71
C ALA A 154 6.80 -1.34 -48.15
N SER A 155 7.79 -2.22 -48.34
CA SER A 155 8.48 -2.39 -49.63
C SER A 155 7.82 -3.44 -50.53
N ASP A 156 7.24 -4.49 -49.94
CA ASP A 156 6.65 -5.61 -50.68
C ASP A 156 5.25 -6.01 -50.18
N LEU A 157 4.72 -5.33 -49.16
CA LEU A 157 3.40 -5.54 -48.55
C LEU A 157 3.19 -6.95 -47.97
N ASN A 158 4.28 -7.71 -47.78
CA ASN A 158 4.21 -8.98 -47.08
C ASN A 158 4.09 -8.74 -45.56
N PRO A 159 3.29 -9.55 -44.85
CA PRO A 159 3.17 -9.47 -43.39
C PRO A 159 4.48 -9.82 -42.66
#